data_AF-A0A1H1KJF5-F1
#
_entry.id   AF-A0A1H1KJF5-F1
#
_cell.length_a   1.000
_cell.length_b   1.000
_cell.length_c   1.000
_cell.angle_alpha   90.00
_cell.angle_beta   90.00
_cell.angle_gamma   90.00
#
_symmetry.space_group_name_H-M   'P 1'
#
loop_
_entity.id
_entity.type
_entity.pdbx_description
1 polymer ?
#
loop_
_entity_poly.entity_id
_entity_poly.type
_entity_poly.pdbx_seq_one_letter_code
_entity_poly.pdbx_strand_id
1 'polypeptide(L)'
;MWSPLRRFSTGLHRSAGAHLREHGFTLIEVLVSLAVLAVCLSAIGTLMAASIRTAGAIEDHLALTETARAVWSALPDRNELKTGSRTGDMDGQRWRLSVQPYVAPYVDKDSPSPWTPQRVTLMMRSPSGALLQIDTVRLRKRGDR
;
A
#
# COMPACT_ATOMS: atom_id res chain seq x y z
N MET A 1 50.70 -4.18 -98.89
CA MET A 1 49.83 -5.21 -98.28
C MET A 1 49.34 -4.67 -96.93
N TRP A 2 48.02 -4.58 -96.83
CA TRP A 2 47.08 -4.01 -95.86
C TRP A 2 47.45 -3.51 -94.44
N SER A 3 46.81 -2.37 -94.13
CA SER A 3 46.36 -1.80 -92.83
C SER A 3 45.11 -2.61 -92.30
N PRO A 4 44.31 -2.26 -91.25
CA PRO A 4 44.35 -1.10 -90.34
C PRO A 4 43.80 -1.32 -88.87
N LEU A 5 43.81 -0.21 -88.09
CA LEU A 5 42.81 0.29 -87.09
C LEU A 5 42.63 -0.33 -85.66
N ARG A 6 42.94 0.56 -84.70
CA ARG A 6 42.18 1.02 -83.49
C ARG A 6 41.68 0.02 -82.44
N ARG A 7 41.93 0.38 -81.17
CA ARG A 7 40.87 0.48 -80.16
C ARG A 7 41.18 1.53 -79.09
N PHE A 8 40.24 2.47 -78.93
CA PHE A 8 40.08 3.32 -77.76
C PHE A 8 39.59 2.48 -76.57
N SER A 9 40.02 2.79 -75.35
CA SER A 9 39.22 2.52 -74.16
C SER A 9 39.37 3.64 -73.13
N THR A 10 38.44 4.59 -73.24
CA THR A 10 38.08 5.60 -72.26
C THR A 10 37.56 4.91 -71.00
N GLY A 11 38.26 5.05 -69.88
CA GLY A 11 37.79 4.57 -68.58
C GLY A 11 36.76 5.54 -68.00
N LEU A 12 35.48 5.32 -68.32
CA LEU A 12 34.34 5.97 -67.68
C LEU A 12 33.99 5.23 -66.36
N HIS A 13 33.69 6.04 -65.34
CA HIS A 13 32.67 5.80 -64.32
C HIS A 13 32.79 4.56 -63.40
N ARG A 14 33.07 4.84 -62.12
CA ARG A 14 32.21 4.35 -61.03
C ARG A 14 31.89 5.50 -60.09
N SER A 15 30.92 6.31 -60.48
CA SER A 15 30.20 7.15 -59.55
C SER A 15 29.47 6.29 -58.54
N ALA A 16 29.51 6.79 -57.31
CA ALA A 16 28.77 6.34 -56.15
C ALA A 16 27.35 5.86 -56.48
N GLY A 17 27.01 4.73 -55.88
CA GLY A 17 25.64 4.23 -55.80
C GLY A 17 25.53 3.39 -54.54
N ALA A 18 25.92 3.94 -53.39
CA ALA A 18 25.43 3.45 -52.12
C ALA A 18 23.91 3.70 -52.15
N HIS A 19 23.17 2.72 -52.66
CA HIS A 19 21.74 2.63 -52.43
C HIS A 19 21.57 2.46 -50.92
N LEU A 20 21.54 3.59 -50.20
CA LEU A 20 20.82 3.66 -48.95
C LEU A 20 19.38 3.34 -49.32
N ARG A 21 19.02 2.06 -49.12
CA ARG A 21 17.63 1.64 -49.09
C ARG A 21 17.00 2.36 -47.90
N GLU A 22 16.42 3.52 -48.17
CA GLU A 22 15.52 4.16 -47.24
C GLU A 22 14.28 3.26 -47.12
N HIS A 23 14.30 2.39 -46.10
CA HIS A 23 13.15 1.59 -45.73
C HIS A 23 12.13 2.53 -45.10
N GLY A 24 11.10 2.92 -45.85
CA GLY A 24 9.96 3.65 -45.31
C GLY A 24 9.29 2.84 -44.20
N PHE A 25 8.88 3.54 -43.13
CA PHE A 25 8.13 2.94 -42.02
C PHE A 25 6.91 2.20 -42.56
N THR A 26 6.81 0.91 -42.25
CA THR A 26 5.67 0.11 -42.69
C THR A 26 4.43 0.43 -41.83
N LEU A 27 3.22 0.32 -42.38
CA LEU A 27 1.98 0.51 -41.61
C LEU A 27 1.95 -0.39 -40.37
N ILE A 28 2.43 -1.63 -40.50
CA ILE A 28 2.49 -2.59 -39.40
C ILE A 28 3.44 -2.13 -38.29
N GLU A 29 4.52 -1.43 -38.60
CA GLU A 29 5.47 -0.91 -37.62
C GLU A 29 4.88 0.21 -36.76
N VAL A 30 4.14 1.14 -37.38
CA VAL A 30 3.41 2.18 -36.63
C VAL A 30 2.35 1.55 -35.73
N LEU A 31 1.63 0.54 -36.23
CA LEU A 31 0.63 -0.18 -35.44
C LEU A 31 1.25 -0.92 -34.26
N VAL A 32 2.35 -1.64 -34.48
CA VAL A 32 3.08 -2.33 -33.40
C VAL A 32 3.63 -1.33 -32.39
N SER A 33 4.20 -0.21 -32.85
CA SER A 33 4.72 0.84 -31.98
C SER A 33 3.63 1.43 -31.10
N LEU A 34 2.45 1.71 -31.68
CA LEU A 34 1.30 2.21 -30.94
C LEU A 34 0.76 1.16 -29.95
N ALA A 35 0.75 -0.12 -30.33
CA ALA A 35 0.34 -1.21 -29.44
C ALA A 35 1.29 -1.32 -28.23
N VAL A 36 2.60 -1.30 -28.45
CA VAL A 36 3.60 -1.33 -27.38
C VAL A 36 3.45 -0.09 -26.49
N LEU A 37 3.29 1.10 -27.07
CA LEU A 37 3.07 2.34 -26.32
C LEU A 37 1.82 2.24 -25.43
N ALA A 38 0.71 1.74 -25.97
CA ALA A 38 -0.52 1.57 -25.21
C ALA A 38 -0.35 0.60 -24.04
N VAL A 39 0.37 -0.52 -24.24
CA VAL A 39 0.70 -1.48 -23.18
C VAL A 39 1.57 -0.82 -22.11
N CYS A 40 2.61 -0.08 -22.49
CA CYS A 40 3.47 0.64 -21.56
C CYS A 40 2.70 1.67 -20.72
N LEU A 41 1.85 2.48 -21.36
CA LEU A 41 1.01 3.46 -20.67
C LEU A 41 0.04 2.79 -19.69
N SER A 42 -0.56 1.67 -20.08
CA SER A 42 -1.44 0.88 -19.21
C SER A 42 -0.70 0.33 -17.99
N ALA A 43 0.51 -0.22 -18.20
CA ALA A 43 1.35 -0.72 -17.11
C ALA A 43 1.73 0.39 -16.12
N ILE A 44 2.15 1.56 -16.63
CA ILE A 44 2.47 2.73 -15.79
C ILE A 44 1.25 3.20 -15.02
N GLY A 45 0.10 3.35 -15.70
CA GLY A 45 -1.15 3.79 -15.06
C GLY A 45 -1.59 2.84 -13.95
N THR A 46 -1.47 1.53 -14.17
CA THR A 46 -1.80 0.51 -13.17
C THR A 46 -0.88 0.58 -11.97
N LEU A 47 0.44 0.73 -12.20
CA LEU A 47 1.42 0.89 -11.14
C LEU A 47 1.17 2.16 -10.32
N MET A 48 0.95 3.30 -10.98
CA MET A 48 0.66 4.56 -10.28
C MET A 48 -0.62 4.48 -9.44
N ALA A 49 -1.67 3.88 -10.00
CA ALA A 49 -2.92 3.69 -9.27
C ALA A 49 -2.72 2.77 -8.04
N ALA A 50 -1.89 1.74 -8.15
CA ALA A 50 -1.52 0.88 -7.02
C ALA A 50 -0.70 1.64 -5.96
N SER A 51 0.27 2.46 -6.39
CA SER A 51 1.07 3.29 -5.49
C SER A 51 0.21 4.27 -4.71
N ILE A 52 -0.73 4.97 -5.36
CA ILE A 52 -1.64 5.92 -4.70
C ILE A 52 -2.52 5.20 -3.66
N ARG A 53 -3.12 4.06 -4.02
CA ARG A 53 -3.93 3.28 -3.08
C ARG A 53 -3.12 2.80 -1.87
N THR A 54 -1.88 2.39 -2.10
CA THR A 54 -0.98 1.92 -1.04
C THR A 54 -0.57 3.06 -0.12
N ALA A 55 -0.24 4.24 -0.66
CA ALA A 55 0.08 5.41 0.13
C ALA A 55 -1.09 5.83 1.02
N GLY A 56 -2.31 5.91 0.46
CA GLY A 56 -3.52 6.22 1.24
C GLY A 56 -3.80 5.21 2.35
N ALA A 57 -3.57 3.91 2.11
CA ALA A 57 -3.74 2.88 3.14
C ALA A 57 -2.74 3.03 4.30
N ILE A 58 -1.51 3.47 4.03
CA ILE A 58 -0.50 3.74 5.06
C ILE A 58 -0.89 4.99 5.87
N GLU A 59 -1.34 6.04 5.20
CA GLU A 59 -1.82 7.27 5.86
C GLU A 59 -3.01 6.98 6.78
N ASP A 60 -4.00 6.21 6.31
CA ASP A 60 -5.14 5.77 7.11
C ASP A 60 -4.70 4.98 8.35
N HIS A 61 -3.71 4.09 8.19
CA HIS A 61 -3.20 3.29 9.29
C HIS A 61 -2.44 4.13 10.32
N LEU A 62 -1.65 5.11 9.87
CA LEU A 62 -0.97 6.06 10.74
C LEU A 62 -1.98 6.87 11.55
N ALA A 63 -2.98 7.46 10.88
CA ALA A 63 -4.05 8.22 11.53
C ALA A 63 -4.78 7.37 12.59
N LEU A 64 -5.21 6.15 12.24
CA LEU A 64 -5.85 5.24 13.20
C LEU A 64 -4.95 4.94 14.39
N THR A 65 -3.65 4.75 14.17
CA THR A 65 -2.70 4.42 15.25
C THR A 65 -2.43 5.62 16.15
N GLU A 66 -2.33 6.83 15.60
CA GLU A 66 -2.18 8.06 16.36
C GLU A 66 -3.41 8.32 17.24
N THR A 67 -4.61 8.26 16.66
CA THR A 67 -5.85 8.41 17.41
C THR A 67 -6.00 7.30 18.45
N ALA A 68 -5.61 6.06 18.14
CA ALA A 68 -5.62 4.96 19.11
C ALA A 68 -4.74 5.27 20.32
N ARG A 69 -3.53 5.78 20.10
CA ARG A 69 -2.62 6.20 21.19
C ARG A 69 -3.22 7.33 22.00
N ALA A 70 -3.83 8.33 21.34
CA ALA A 70 -4.50 9.43 22.03
C ALA A 70 -5.64 8.92 22.93
N VAL A 71 -6.55 8.11 22.38
CA VAL A 71 -7.65 7.48 23.14
C VAL A 71 -7.11 6.63 24.30
N TRP A 72 -6.04 5.88 24.07
CA TRP A 72 -5.43 5.03 25.10
C TRP A 72 -4.76 5.81 26.22
N SER A 73 -4.10 6.93 25.88
CA SER A 73 -3.47 7.83 26.83
C SER A 73 -4.48 8.60 27.68
N ALA A 74 -5.68 8.84 27.15
CA ALA A 74 -6.78 9.48 27.85
C ALA A 74 -7.53 8.52 28.80
N LEU A 75 -7.17 7.23 28.84
CA LEU A 75 -7.79 6.29 29.77
C LEU A 75 -7.41 6.63 31.22
N PRO A 76 -8.37 6.53 32.15
CA PRO A 76 -8.08 6.72 33.58
C PRO A 76 -7.14 5.62 34.09
N ASP A 77 -6.62 5.81 35.31
CA ASP A 77 -5.75 4.81 35.95
C ASP A 77 -6.40 3.42 35.92
N ARG A 78 -5.56 2.38 35.84
CA ARG A 78 -6.01 1.00 35.78
C ARG A 78 -7.00 0.62 36.90
N ASN A 79 -6.90 1.26 38.06
CA ASN A 79 -7.77 0.99 39.21
C ASN A 79 -9.16 1.63 39.07
N GLU A 80 -9.28 2.67 38.24
CA GLU A 80 -10.49 3.45 38.00
C GLU A 80 -11.24 3.03 36.73
N LEU A 81 -10.66 2.12 35.94
CA LEU A 81 -11.31 1.55 34.75
C LEU A 81 -12.55 0.74 35.13
N LYS A 82 -13.71 1.34 34.85
CA LYS A 82 -15.02 0.70 35.02
C LYS A 82 -15.32 -0.22 33.84
N THR A 83 -15.88 -1.39 34.14
CA THR A 83 -16.47 -2.29 33.14
C THR A 83 -17.56 -1.58 32.36
N GLY A 84 -17.69 -1.92 31.08
CA GLY A 84 -18.69 -1.33 30.18
C GLY A 84 -18.12 -0.99 28.82
N SER A 85 -18.92 -0.29 28.02
CA SER A 85 -18.50 0.20 26.70
C SER A 85 -18.54 1.72 26.68
N ARG A 86 -17.53 2.33 26.07
CA ARG A 86 -17.50 3.75 25.71
C ARG A 86 -17.33 3.86 24.21
N THR A 87 -17.91 4.89 23.62
CA THR A 87 -17.82 5.15 22.18
C THR A 87 -17.58 6.63 21.96
N GLY A 88 -16.98 6.97 20.83
CA GLY A 88 -16.82 8.35 20.43
C GLY A 88 -16.32 8.48 19.00
N ASP A 89 -16.00 9.71 18.65
CA ASP A 89 -15.32 10.09 17.43
C ASP A 89 -14.14 10.97 17.81
N MET A 90 -13.01 10.80 17.12
CA MET A 90 -11.82 11.63 17.28
C MET A 90 -11.14 11.70 15.93
N ASP A 91 -10.90 12.92 15.43
CA ASP A 91 -10.32 13.18 14.11
C ASP A 91 -11.07 12.47 12.96
N GLY A 92 -12.40 12.36 13.08
CA GLY A 92 -13.26 11.66 12.13
C GLY A 92 -13.20 10.12 12.21
N GLN A 93 -12.42 9.60 13.16
CA GLN A 93 -12.28 8.17 13.42
C GLN A 93 -13.25 7.76 14.52
N ARG A 94 -14.19 6.88 14.18
CA ARG A 94 -15.14 6.35 15.17
C ARG A 94 -14.46 5.27 15.99
N TRP A 95 -14.57 5.37 17.30
CA TRP A 95 -13.96 4.42 18.21
C TRP A 95 -14.95 3.85 19.23
N ARG A 96 -14.65 2.64 19.68
CA ARG A 96 -15.37 1.92 20.73
C ARG A 96 -14.38 1.23 21.65
N LEU A 97 -14.42 1.58 22.91
CA LEU A 97 -13.69 0.92 23.99
C LEU A 97 -14.64 0.00 24.75
N SER A 98 -14.27 -1.27 24.95
CA SER A 98 -15.01 -2.20 25.78
C SER A 98 -14.10 -2.77 26.87
N VAL A 99 -14.54 -2.68 28.12
CA VAL A 99 -13.88 -3.25 29.29
C VAL A 99 -14.78 -4.36 29.82
N GLN A 100 -14.27 -5.58 29.87
CA GLN A 100 -15.00 -6.77 30.31
C GLN A 100 -14.14 -7.60 31.26
N PRO A 101 -14.72 -8.35 32.22
CA PRO A 101 -13.97 -9.31 33.01
C PRO A 101 -13.24 -10.31 32.10
N TYR A 102 -11.96 -10.59 32.38
CA TYR A 102 -11.21 -11.61 31.65
C TYR A 102 -11.20 -12.89 32.47
N VAL A 103 -11.80 -13.96 31.95
CA VAL A 103 -11.72 -15.30 32.54
C VAL A 103 -10.54 -16.02 31.90
N ALA A 104 -9.48 -16.22 32.66
CA ALA A 104 -8.31 -16.96 32.20
C ALA A 104 -8.60 -18.47 32.28
N PRO A 105 -8.49 -19.24 31.17
CA PRO A 105 -8.85 -20.66 31.15
C PRO A 105 -7.94 -21.58 32.00
N TYR A 106 -6.84 -21.06 32.54
CA TYR A 106 -5.83 -21.84 33.28
C TYR A 106 -5.41 -21.19 34.62
N VAL A 107 -6.20 -20.23 35.11
CA VAL A 107 -5.97 -19.63 36.43
C VAL A 107 -7.11 -20.07 37.33
N ASP A 108 -6.74 -20.67 38.47
CA ASP A 108 -7.72 -21.01 39.49
C ASP A 108 -8.42 -19.72 39.97
N LYS A 109 -9.75 -19.69 39.81
CA LYS A 109 -10.59 -18.53 40.13
C LYS A 109 -10.59 -18.23 41.63
N ASP A 110 -10.34 -19.25 42.45
CA ASP A 110 -10.38 -19.18 43.91
C ASP A 110 -8.99 -18.96 44.53
N SER A 111 -7.92 -18.97 43.73
CA SER A 111 -6.59 -18.64 44.20
C SER A 111 -6.58 -17.18 44.71
N PRO A 112 -6.16 -16.93 45.97
CA PRO A 112 -6.16 -15.59 46.54
C PRO A 112 -5.16 -14.71 45.79
N SER A 113 -5.68 -13.88 44.88
CA SER A 113 -4.90 -12.90 44.13
C SER A 113 -5.41 -11.49 44.40
N PRO A 114 -4.50 -10.53 44.70
CA PRO A 114 -4.85 -9.13 44.82
C PRO A 114 -5.18 -8.48 43.46
N TRP A 115 -5.09 -9.23 42.36
CA TRP A 115 -5.32 -8.73 41.00
C TRP A 115 -6.59 -9.34 40.39
N THR A 116 -7.38 -8.49 39.74
CA THR A 116 -8.52 -8.91 38.91
C THR A 116 -8.22 -8.58 37.45
N PRO A 117 -8.10 -9.58 36.57
CA PRO A 117 -7.85 -9.35 35.16
C PRO A 117 -9.11 -8.82 34.45
N GLN A 118 -8.92 -7.83 33.58
CA GLN A 118 -9.93 -7.25 32.71
C GLN A 118 -9.42 -7.24 31.28
N ARG A 119 -10.26 -7.65 30.34
CA ARG A 119 -10.02 -7.47 28.92
C ARG A 119 -10.45 -6.06 28.54
N VAL A 120 -9.54 -5.34 27.90
CA VAL A 120 -9.82 -4.02 27.32
C VAL A 120 -9.62 -4.13 25.82
N THR A 121 -10.70 -3.91 25.07
CA THR A 121 -10.73 -3.94 23.61
C THR A 121 -11.01 -2.53 23.11
N LEU A 122 -10.12 -1.98 22.30
CA LEU A 122 -10.34 -0.75 21.56
C LEU A 122 -10.51 -1.10 20.08
N MET A 123 -11.67 -0.78 19.52
CA MET A 123 -11.95 -0.87 18.09
C MET A 123 -12.05 0.53 17.52
N MET A 124 -11.42 0.77 16.38
CA MET A 124 -11.47 2.03 15.64
C MET A 124 -11.79 1.78 14.18
N ARG A 125 -12.53 2.72 13.59
CA ARG A 125 -12.95 2.69 12.19
C ARG A 125 -12.70 4.03 11.53
N SER A 126 -12.01 4.00 10.40
CA SER A 126 -11.78 5.20 9.61
C SER A 126 -12.93 5.55 8.68
N PRO A 127 -12.99 6.80 8.17
CA PRO A 127 -13.89 7.19 7.10
C PRO A 127 -13.73 6.33 5.84
N SER A 128 -12.50 5.95 5.50
CA SER A 128 -12.20 5.04 4.38
C SER A 128 -12.68 3.60 4.61
N GLY A 129 -13.04 3.27 5.85
CA GLY A 129 -13.54 1.96 6.26
C GLY A 129 -12.47 1.02 6.81
N ALA A 130 -11.21 1.46 6.89
CA ALA A 130 -10.15 0.73 7.58
C ALA A 130 -10.51 0.52 9.06
N LEU A 131 -10.07 -0.61 9.62
CA LEU A 131 -10.36 -1.01 10.99
C LEU A 131 -9.07 -1.31 11.73
N LEU A 132 -8.99 -0.85 12.97
CA LEU A 132 -7.92 -1.18 13.91
C LEU A 132 -8.56 -1.74 15.19
N GLN A 133 -8.11 -2.91 15.65
CA GLN A 133 -8.53 -3.48 16.93
C GLN A 133 -7.30 -3.74 17.80
N ILE A 134 -7.32 -3.23 19.02
CA ILE A 134 -6.31 -3.45 20.03
C ILE A 134 -6.97 -4.19 21.19
N ASP A 135 -6.49 -5.40 21.44
CA ASP A 135 -6.94 -6.23 22.56
C ASP A 135 -5.82 -6.36 23.59
N THR A 136 -6.14 -6.09 24.84
CA THR A 136 -5.19 -6.25 25.94
C THR A 136 -5.87 -6.79 27.19
N VAL A 137 -5.08 -7.38 28.08
CA VAL A 137 -5.50 -7.76 29.41
C VAL A 137 -4.79 -6.86 30.41
N ARG A 138 -5.58 -6.11 31.19
CA ARG A 138 -5.09 -5.26 32.28
C ARG A 138 -5.40 -5.91 33.62
N LEU A 139 -4.46 -5.81 34.56
CA LEU A 139 -4.64 -6.26 35.93
C LEU A 139 -5.05 -5.07 36.81
N ARG A 140 -6.25 -5.14 37.38
CA ARG A 140 -6.76 -4.15 38.34
C ARG A 140 -6.45 -4.63 39.75
N LYS A 141 -5.94 -3.77 40.63
CA LYS A 141 -5.81 -4.15 42.05
C LYS A 141 -7.21 -4.24 42.64
N ARG A 142 -7.51 -5.34 43.31
CA ARG A 142 -8.69 -5.47 44.16
C ARG A 142 -8.49 -4.46 45.28
N GLY A 143 -9.33 -3.41 45.32
CA GLY A 143 -9.23 -2.38 46.35
C GLY A 143 -9.22 -3.04 47.73
N ASP A 144 -8.24 -2.67 48.55
CA ASP A 144 -8.24 -3.04 49.96
C ASP A 144 -9.50 -2.41 50.57
N ARG A 145 -10.33 -3.22 51.21
CA ARG A 145 -11.55 -2.75 51.84
C ARG A 145 -11.20 -2.07 53.16
#